data_AF-A0A452YNZ3-F1
#
_entry.id   AF-A0A452YNZ3-F1
#
_cell.length_a   1.000
_cell.length_b   1.000
_cell.length_c   1.000
_cell.angle_alpha   90.00
_cell.angle_beta   90.00
_cell.angle_gamma   90.00
#
_symmetry.space_group_name_H-M   'P 1'
#
loop_
_entity.id
_entity.type
_entity.pdbx_description
1 polymer ?
#
loop_
_entity_poly.entity_id
_entity_poly.type
_entity_poly.pdbx_seq_one_letter_code
_entity_poly.pdbx_strand_id
1 'polypeptide(L)'
;DDGNSRVLSVLLAAAGLAVLAICWYLSVVLGRGGVAGAKRYPPAVGTVFHQVYHLRRLHDYYTDLFREHMTFRLLSPGRGQIYTSDPAVVEHILKTNFSNYGKGESNYENTSDLFGDGIFAVDGDKWKQQRKIASYDFSTRALRDFSGGVFNKNAAKLAHIVSDNAAAKQPMDFQALLMKATMDSIFTIAFGLDLNTLSGEAADEGSRFAAAFDDASEFILLRFVNAFWKVSRFLNVGAEAALRHRIKVVDEFAYKHIRARADEMSAGVEV
;
A
#
# COMPACT_ATOMS: atom_id res chain seq x y z
N ASP A 1 -11.47 44.62 19.06
CA ASP A 1 -12.50 44.17 18.09
C ASP A 1 -12.00 43.41 16.87
N ASP A 2 -10.75 43.56 16.38
CA ASP A 2 -10.30 42.86 15.16
C ASP A 2 -10.14 41.34 15.24
N GLY A 3 -9.92 40.79 16.45
CA GLY A 3 -9.76 39.34 16.62
C GLY A 3 -11.05 38.56 16.38
N ASN A 4 -12.20 39.12 16.75
CA ASN A 4 -13.48 38.42 16.72
C ASN A 4 -14.06 38.38 15.29
N SER A 5 -13.82 39.41 14.47
CA SER A 5 -14.28 39.45 13.08
C SER A 5 -13.52 38.46 12.18
N ARG A 6 -12.22 38.25 12.45
CA ARG A 6 -11.39 37.25 11.75
C ARG A 6 -11.78 35.81 12.09
N VAL A 7 -12.12 35.54 13.35
CA VAL A 7 -12.62 34.22 13.75
C VAL A 7 -13.98 33.94 13.11
N LEU A 8 -14.88 34.93 13.10
CA LEU A 8 -16.19 34.80 12.49
C LEU A 8 -16.12 34.58 10.96
N SER A 9 -15.21 35.26 10.26
CA SER A 9 -15.04 35.09 8.82
C SER A 9 -14.47 33.72 8.45
N VAL A 10 -13.52 33.20 9.24
CA VAL A 10 -13.00 31.83 9.07
C VAL A 10 -14.08 30.79 9.33
N LEU A 11 -14.91 30.96 10.35
CA LEU A 11 -16.02 30.05 10.66
C LEU A 11 -17.09 30.05 9.56
N LEU A 12 -17.43 31.22 9.01
CA LEU A 12 -18.39 31.34 7.90
C LEU A 12 -17.83 30.73 6.61
N ALA A 13 -16.54 30.91 6.33
CA ALA A 13 -15.89 30.27 5.18
C ALA A 13 -15.86 28.74 5.32
N ALA A 14 -15.55 28.22 6.52
CA ALA A 14 -15.57 26.79 6.81
C ALA A 14 -16.99 26.20 6.70
N ALA A 15 -18.00 26.91 7.21
CA ALA A 15 -19.41 26.52 7.07
C ALA A 15 -19.86 26.51 5.60
N GLY A 16 -19.46 27.52 4.82
CA GLY A 16 -19.73 27.57 3.37
C GLY A 16 -19.10 26.40 2.61
N LEU A 17 -17.84 26.06 2.91
CA LEU A 17 -17.16 24.90 2.34
C LEU A 17 -17.84 23.58 2.75
N ALA A 18 -18.30 23.46 3.99
CA ALA A 18 -19.03 22.28 4.46
C ALA A 18 -20.36 22.12 3.72
N VAL A 19 -21.12 23.21 3.53
CA VAL A 19 -22.37 23.19 2.76
C VAL A 19 -22.12 22.82 1.30
N LEU A 20 -21.07 23.37 0.67
CA LEU A 20 -20.71 23.01 -0.70
C LEU A 20 -20.28 21.54 -0.82
N ALA A 21 -19.54 21.02 0.15
CA ALA A 21 -19.17 19.61 0.21
C ALA A 21 -20.39 18.68 0.38
N ILE A 22 -21.36 19.08 1.23
CA ILE A 22 -22.62 18.36 1.43
C ILE A 22 -23.48 18.41 0.16
N CYS A 23 -23.63 19.58 -0.47
CA CYS A 23 -24.38 19.73 -1.72
C CYS A 23 -23.76 18.93 -2.87
N TRP A 24 -22.42 18.87 -2.93
CA TRP A 24 -21.70 18.04 -3.88
C TRP A 24 -21.83 16.54 -3.58
N TYR A 25 -21.75 16.15 -2.31
CA TYR A 25 -22.01 14.77 -1.89
C TYR A 25 -23.43 14.34 -2.27
N LEU A 26 -24.43 15.17 -1.96
CA LEU A 26 -25.82 14.94 -2.30
C LEU A 26 -26.04 14.89 -3.81
N SER A 27 -25.39 15.73 -4.60
CA SER A 27 -25.50 15.66 -6.07
C SER A 27 -24.81 14.43 -6.67
N VAL A 28 -23.74 13.90 -6.05
CA VAL A 28 -23.13 12.62 -6.44
C VAL A 28 -24.01 11.43 -6.08
N VAL A 29 -24.63 11.45 -4.89
CA VAL A 29 -25.51 10.38 -4.39
C VAL A 29 -26.87 10.38 -5.12
N LEU A 30 -27.46 11.56 -5.33
CA LEU A 30 -28.78 11.73 -5.96
C LEU A 30 -28.70 11.84 -7.49
N GLY A 31 -27.65 12.47 -8.04
CA GLY A 31 -27.51 12.76 -9.48
C GLY A 31 -27.12 11.57 -10.35
N ARG A 32 -26.83 10.40 -9.75
CA ARG A 32 -26.65 9.14 -10.50
C ARG A 32 -27.86 8.21 -10.44
N GLY A 33 -29.01 8.72 -10.00
CA GLY A 33 -30.30 8.03 -10.03
C GLY A 33 -31.03 8.07 -11.38
N GLY A 34 -30.47 8.66 -12.44
CA GLY A 34 -31.19 8.81 -13.71
C GLY A 34 -30.29 8.91 -14.94
N VAL A 35 -29.98 7.76 -15.54
CA VAL A 35 -29.93 7.67 -17.01
C VAL A 35 -30.95 6.61 -17.38
N ALA A 36 -32.10 7.08 -17.85
CA ALA A 36 -33.14 6.24 -18.43
C ALA A 36 -32.56 5.50 -19.63
N GLY A 37 -32.38 4.20 -19.46
CA GLY A 37 -31.75 3.28 -20.41
C GLY A 37 -31.17 2.12 -19.61
N ALA A 38 -31.83 0.96 -19.66
CA ALA A 38 -31.65 -0.19 -18.77
C ALA A 38 -30.21 -0.75 -18.75
N LYS A 39 -29.30 -0.07 -18.05
CA LYS A 39 -28.00 -0.61 -17.67
C LYS A 39 -28.17 -1.28 -16.31
N ARG A 40 -28.07 -2.61 -16.32
CA ARG A 40 -28.14 -3.47 -15.13
C ARG A 40 -26.86 -3.29 -14.31
N TYR A 41 -26.76 -2.18 -13.59
CA TYR A 41 -25.65 -1.94 -12.67
C TYR A 41 -25.82 -2.77 -11.40
N PRO A 42 -24.73 -3.22 -10.76
CA PRO A 42 -24.80 -3.80 -9.42
C PRO A 42 -25.43 -2.81 -8.42
N PRO A 43 -26.04 -3.31 -7.33
CA PRO A 43 -26.63 -2.45 -6.31
C PRO A 43 -25.59 -1.47 -5.73
N ALA A 44 -26.03 -0.25 -5.45
CA ALA A 44 -25.23 0.72 -4.71
C ALA A 44 -25.54 0.55 -3.22
N VAL A 45 -24.55 0.16 -2.43
CA VAL A 45 -24.72 -0.24 -1.01
C VAL A 45 -24.20 0.83 -0.04
N GLY A 46 -23.69 1.93 -0.56
CA GLY A 46 -23.17 3.02 0.23
C GLY A 46 -22.23 3.92 -0.56
N THR A 47 -21.44 4.69 0.17
CA THR A 47 -20.44 5.60 -0.41
C THR A 47 -19.04 5.20 0.02
N VAL A 48 -18.03 5.68 -0.70
CA VAL A 48 -16.63 5.41 -0.34
C VAL A 48 -16.26 5.90 1.06
N PHE A 49 -16.98 6.88 1.61
CA PHE A 49 -16.74 7.40 2.96
C PHE A 49 -17.05 6.39 4.08
N HIS A 50 -17.88 5.38 3.81
CA HIS A 50 -18.09 4.30 4.78
C HIS A 50 -16.80 3.52 5.04
N GLN A 51 -15.88 3.45 4.06
CA GLN A 51 -14.57 2.81 4.25
C GLN A 51 -13.74 3.55 5.30
N VAL A 52 -13.82 4.87 5.33
CA VAL A 52 -13.13 5.70 6.34
C VAL A 52 -13.76 5.48 7.72
N TYR A 53 -15.08 5.43 7.80
CA TYR A 53 -15.80 5.15 9.05
C TYR A 53 -15.46 3.76 9.61
N HIS A 54 -15.33 2.76 8.74
CA HIS A 54 -15.00 1.38 9.11
C HIS A 54 -13.51 1.04 9.01
N LEU A 55 -12.60 2.01 8.93
CA LEU A 55 -11.19 1.78 8.60
C LEU A 55 -10.51 0.69 9.45
N ARG A 56 -10.76 0.68 10.77
CA ARG A 56 -10.18 -0.30 11.72
C ARG A 56 -10.69 -1.73 11.54
N ARG A 57 -11.79 -1.91 10.79
CA ARG A 57 -12.45 -3.19 10.51
C ARG A 57 -12.88 -3.25 9.05
N LEU A 58 -12.06 -2.67 8.17
CA LEU A 58 -12.42 -2.48 6.76
C LEU A 58 -12.69 -3.82 6.06
N HIS A 59 -11.90 -4.84 6.37
CA HIS A 59 -12.09 -6.19 5.86
C HIS A 59 -13.37 -6.85 6.38
N ASP A 60 -13.72 -6.68 7.66
CA ASP A 60 -14.99 -7.18 8.21
C ASP A 60 -16.19 -6.48 7.55
N TYR A 61 -16.11 -5.15 7.39
CA TYR A 61 -17.12 -4.37 6.68
C TYR A 61 -17.33 -4.87 5.26
N TYR A 62 -16.25 -5.12 4.51
CA TYR A 62 -16.38 -5.72 3.17
C TYR A 62 -16.96 -7.13 3.21
N THR A 63 -16.57 -7.94 4.20
CA THR A 63 -17.10 -9.29 4.36
C THR A 63 -18.60 -9.28 4.61
N ASP A 64 -19.10 -8.37 5.45
CA ASP A 64 -20.52 -8.18 5.71
C ASP A 64 -21.27 -7.78 4.43
N LEU A 65 -20.73 -6.82 3.66
CA LEU A 65 -21.31 -6.46 2.36
C LEU A 65 -21.31 -7.63 1.36
N PHE A 66 -20.25 -8.42 1.31
CA PHE A 66 -20.16 -9.58 0.41
C PHE A 66 -21.08 -10.74 0.79
N ARG A 67 -21.49 -10.85 2.07
CA ARG A 67 -22.51 -11.80 2.50
C ARG A 67 -23.89 -11.48 1.91
N GLU A 68 -24.17 -10.20 1.70
CA GLU A 68 -25.45 -9.73 1.14
C GLU A 68 -25.41 -9.60 -0.39
N HIS A 69 -24.25 -9.20 -0.94
CA HIS A 69 -24.08 -8.90 -2.35
C HIS A 69 -22.73 -9.41 -2.88
N MET A 70 -22.74 -10.40 -3.77
CA MET A 70 -21.49 -10.86 -4.41
C MET A 70 -20.82 -9.78 -5.27
N THR A 71 -21.60 -8.86 -5.85
CA THR A 71 -21.09 -7.68 -6.56
C THR A 71 -21.90 -6.46 -6.18
N PHE A 72 -21.22 -5.38 -5.80
CA PHE A 72 -21.86 -4.13 -5.42
C PHE A 72 -21.02 -2.91 -5.80
N ARG A 73 -21.61 -1.73 -5.64
CA ARG A 73 -20.95 -0.44 -5.86
C ARG A 73 -20.89 0.39 -4.59
N LEU A 74 -19.75 1.04 -4.38
CA LEU A 74 -19.66 2.20 -3.49
C LEU A 74 -19.59 3.46 -4.34
N LEU A 75 -20.50 4.39 -4.06
CA LEU A 75 -20.54 5.66 -4.76
C LEU A 75 -19.32 6.50 -4.34
N SER A 76 -18.49 6.82 -5.33
CA SER A 76 -17.38 7.74 -5.17
C SER A 76 -17.66 9.01 -5.97
N PRO A 77 -17.20 10.17 -5.49
CA PRO A 77 -17.17 11.33 -6.35
C PRO A 77 -16.22 11.11 -7.54
N GLY A 78 -16.64 11.53 -8.74
CA GLY A 78 -15.85 11.43 -9.98
C GLY A 78 -15.63 10.02 -10.54
N ARG A 79 -15.85 8.94 -9.77
CA ARG A 79 -15.59 7.55 -10.18
C ARG A 79 -16.68 6.59 -9.73
N GLY A 80 -16.81 5.45 -10.40
CA GLY A 80 -17.61 4.33 -9.90
C GLY A 80 -16.66 3.25 -9.41
N GLN A 81 -16.78 2.83 -8.15
CA GLN A 81 -16.03 1.69 -7.62
C GLN A 81 -16.96 0.48 -7.59
N ILE A 82 -16.55 -0.61 -8.23
CA ILE A 82 -17.25 -1.89 -8.23
C ILE A 82 -16.40 -2.86 -7.42
N TYR A 83 -17.05 -3.53 -6.47
CA TYR A 83 -16.46 -4.57 -5.64
C TYR A 83 -17.13 -5.88 -6.00
N THR A 84 -16.35 -6.94 -6.16
CA THR A 84 -16.86 -8.26 -6.53
C THR A 84 -16.12 -9.38 -5.81
N SER A 85 -16.88 -10.37 -5.35
CA SER A 85 -16.44 -11.69 -4.93
C SER A 85 -17.03 -12.79 -5.83
N ASP A 86 -17.72 -12.41 -6.92
CA ASP A 86 -18.28 -13.35 -7.90
C ASP A 86 -17.13 -13.99 -8.72
N PRO A 87 -16.91 -15.31 -8.62
CA PRO A 87 -15.81 -15.99 -9.31
C PRO A 87 -15.84 -15.82 -10.83
N ALA A 88 -17.02 -15.72 -11.45
CA ALA A 88 -17.13 -15.54 -12.89
C ALA A 88 -16.65 -14.14 -13.31
N VAL A 89 -16.95 -13.12 -12.50
CA VAL A 89 -16.44 -11.75 -12.71
C VAL A 89 -14.94 -11.70 -12.47
N VAL A 90 -14.44 -12.38 -11.43
CA VAL A 90 -13.01 -12.48 -11.14
C VAL A 90 -12.25 -13.16 -12.28
N GLU A 91 -12.75 -14.28 -12.81
CA GLU A 91 -12.18 -14.94 -13.99
C GLU A 91 -12.20 -14.01 -15.21
N HIS A 92 -13.29 -13.27 -15.40
CA HIS A 92 -13.39 -12.33 -16.50
C HIS A 92 -12.27 -11.27 -16.45
N ILE A 93 -12.09 -10.67 -15.28
CA ILE A 93 -11.10 -9.60 -15.04
C ILE A 93 -9.67 -10.15 -15.13
N LEU A 94 -9.36 -11.26 -14.44
CA LEU A 94 -7.98 -11.71 -14.26
C LEU A 94 -7.47 -12.64 -15.36
N LYS A 95 -8.37 -13.22 -16.17
CA LYS A 95 -7.99 -14.24 -17.17
C LYS A 95 -8.54 -13.94 -18.55
N THR A 96 -9.87 -13.90 -18.73
CA THR A 96 -10.43 -13.88 -20.10
C THR A 96 -10.37 -12.51 -20.77
N ASN A 97 -10.26 -11.43 -20.00
CA ASN A 97 -10.26 -10.05 -20.52
C ASN A 97 -9.21 -9.16 -19.84
N PHE A 98 -8.12 -9.76 -19.36
CA PHE A 98 -7.09 -9.12 -18.55
C PHE A 98 -6.55 -7.80 -19.12
N SER A 99 -6.33 -7.73 -20.44
CA SER A 99 -5.78 -6.54 -21.09
C SER A 99 -6.65 -5.28 -20.93
N ASN A 100 -7.95 -5.44 -20.65
CA ASN A 100 -8.87 -4.33 -20.42
C ASN A 100 -8.95 -3.89 -18.95
N TYR A 101 -8.33 -4.62 -18.02
CA TYR A 101 -8.38 -4.36 -16.58
C TYR A 101 -6.98 -4.10 -16.00
N GLY A 102 -6.38 -2.97 -16.38
CA GLY A 102 -5.17 -2.46 -15.72
C GLY A 102 -5.46 -1.89 -14.32
N LYS A 103 -4.41 -1.66 -13.53
CA LYS A 103 -4.53 -0.99 -12.22
C LYS A 103 -4.97 0.47 -12.35
N GLY A 104 -4.58 1.11 -13.45
CA GLY A 104 -4.99 2.44 -13.88
C GLY A 104 -4.24 3.58 -13.19
N GLU A 105 -4.49 4.79 -13.69
CA GLU A 105 -3.84 6.02 -13.23
C GLU A 105 -4.03 6.27 -11.73
N SER A 106 -5.20 5.94 -11.18
CA SER A 106 -5.44 6.10 -9.73
C SER A 106 -4.47 5.28 -8.88
N ASN A 107 -4.17 4.05 -9.29
CA ASN A 107 -3.23 3.20 -8.56
C ASN A 107 -1.83 3.79 -8.65
N TYR A 108 -1.43 4.22 -9.84
CA TYR A 108 -0.14 4.85 -10.08
C TYR A 108 0.02 6.13 -9.23
N GLU A 109 -0.98 7.02 -9.21
CA GLU A 109 -0.94 8.24 -8.37
C GLU A 109 -0.83 7.92 -6.88
N ASN A 110 -1.53 6.89 -6.41
CA ASN A 110 -1.53 6.53 -4.98
C ASN A 110 -0.18 5.94 -4.55
N THR A 111 0.49 5.18 -5.43
CA THR A 111 1.61 4.31 -5.05
C THR A 111 2.98 4.73 -5.60
N SER A 112 3.02 5.61 -6.61
CA SER A 112 4.26 5.97 -7.30
C SER A 112 5.27 6.71 -6.43
N ASP A 113 4.85 7.40 -5.36
CA ASP A 113 5.81 8.03 -4.44
C ASP A 113 6.71 7.00 -3.71
N LEU A 114 6.22 5.78 -3.46
CA LEU A 114 7.00 4.70 -2.83
C LEU A 114 7.60 3.74 -3.86
N PHE A 115 6.82 3.36 -4.88
CA PHE A 115 7.22 2.31 -5.81
C PHE A 115 7.77 2.83 -7.14
N GLY A 116 7.66 4.13 -7.43
CA GLY A 116 8.03 4.72 -8.72
C GLY A 116 7.32 4.01 -9.88
N ASP A 117 8.09 3.71 -10.93
CA ASP A 117 7.65 2.88 -12.07
C ASP A 117 7.73 1.36 -11.79
N GLY A 118 7.71 0.96 -10.52
CA GLY A 118 7.83 -0.42 -10.07
C GLY A 118 6.62 -1.30 -10.41
N ILE A 119 6.80 -2.62 -10.31
CA ILE A 119 5.82 -3.64 -10.74
C ILE A 119 4.41 -3.49 -10.14
N PHE A 120 4.29 -2.87 -8.97
CA PHE A 120 3.02 -2.65 -8.28
C PHE A 120 2.29 -1.37 -8.73
N ALA A 121 2.99 -0.40 -9.31
CA ALA A 121 2.45 0.91 -9.66
C ALA A 121 1.97 0.99 -11.12
N VAL A 122 2.75 0.44 -12.05
CA VAL A 122 2.55 0.64 -13.51
C VAL A 122 1.72 -0.48 -14.16
N ASP A 123 1.27 -0.18 -15.38
CA ASP A 123 0.58 -1.09 -16.30
C ASP A 123 1.32 -1.20 -17.65
N GLY A 124 0.78 -1.99 -18.58
CA GLY A 124 1.24 -2.06 -19.96
C GLY A 124 2.67 -2.60 -20.10
N ASP A 125 3.43 -2.04 -21.04
CA ASP A 125 4.75 -2.55 -21.38
C ASP A 125 5.79 -2.32 -20.27
N LYS A 126 5.69 -1.21 -19.53
CA LYS A 126 6.49 -0.99 -18.32
C LYS A 126 6.27 -2.12 -17.32
N TRP A 127 5.02 -2.47 -17.05
CA TRP A 127 4.71 -3.59 -16.15
C TRP A 127 5.24 -4.92 -16.68
N LYS A 128 5.08 -5.22 -17.98
CA LYS A 128 5.62 -6.45 -18.58
C LYS A 128 7.13 -6.55 -18.42
N GLN A 129 7.85 -5.45 -18.60
CA GLN A 129 9.30 -5.40 -18.40
C GLN A 129 9.67 -5.71 -16.94
N GLN A 130 9.05 -5.00 -15.99
CA GLN A 130 9.28 -5.24 -14.55
C GLN A 130 8.95 -6.69 -14.15
N ARG A 131 7.81 -7.20 -14.63
CA ARG A 131 7.34 -8.58 -14.37
C ARG A 131 8.30 -9.62 -14.93
N LYS A 132 8.83 -9.40 -16.14
CA LYS A 132 9.79 -10.31 -16.77
C LYS A 132 11.08 -10.38 -15.94
N ILE A 133 11.63 -9.25 -15.51
CA ILE A 133 12.83 -9.20 -14.67
C ILE A 133 12.58 -9.93 -13.35
N ALA A 134 11.52 -9.55 -12.62
CA ALA A 134 11.19 -10.19 -11.35
C ALA A 134 10.95 -11.71 -11.47
N SER A 135 10.41 -12.18 -12.61
CA SER A 135 10.11 -13.61 -12.79
C SER A 135 11.34 -14.53 -12.69
N TYR A 136 12.55 -14.02 -12.93
CA TYR A 136 13.78 -14.80 -12.77
C TYR A 136 14.05 -15.13 -11.29
N ASP A 137 13.83 -14.18 -10.39
CA ASP A 137 14.02 -14.33 -8.94
C ASP A 137 12.95 -15.25 -8.31
N PHE A 138 11.76 -15.31 -8.92
CA PHE A 138 10.66 -16.18 -8.49
C PHE A 138 10.61 -17.53 -9.20
N SER A 139 11.64 -17.89 -9.96
CA SER A 139 11.73 -19.22 -10.58
C SER A 139 11.94 -20.30 -9.51
N THR A 140 11.44 -21.52 -9.74
CA THR A 140 11.63 -22.65 -8.82
C THR A 140 13.10 -22.89 -8.50
N ARG A 141 13.98 -22.73 -9.51
CA ARG A 141 15.43 -22.84 -9.34
C ARG A 141 15.96 -21.75 -8.42
N ALA A 142 15.59 -20.49 -8.67
CA ALA A 142 16.07 -19.39 -7.86
C ALA A 142 15.64 -19.51 -6.39
N LEU A 143 14.36 -19.85 -6.16
CA LEU A 143 13.83 -20.06 -4.81
C LEU A 143 14.53 -21.21 -4.09
N ARG A 144 14.81 -22.32 -4.77
CA ARG A 144 15.48 -23.48 -4.18
C ARG A 144 16.97 -23.22 -3.92
N ASP A 145 17.67 -22.69 -4.91
CA ASP A 145 19.14 -22.64 -4.90
C ASP A 145 19.68 -21.41 -4.16
N PHE A 146 18.93 -20.30 -4.13
CA PHE A 146 19.35 -19.05 -3.47
C PHE A 146 18.50 -18.73 -2.24
N SER A 147 17.18 -18.70 -2.36
CA SER A 147 16.31 -18.25 -1.26
C SER A 147 16.17 -19.28 -0.13
N GLY A 148 16.20 -20.58 -0.45
CA GLY A 148 15.97 -21.66 0.51
C GLY A 148 16.94 -21.63 1.70
N GLY A 149 18.23 -21.40 1.45
CA GLY A 149 19.23 -21.26 2.51
C GLY A 149 18.96 -20.07 3.43
N VAL A 150 18.57 -18.93 2.85
CA VAL A 150 18.21 -17.71 3.60
C VAL A 150 16.97 -17.94 4.47
N PHE A 151 15.93 -18.56 3.91
CA PHE A 151 14.71 -18.89 4.66
C PHE A 151 14.99 -19.84 5.82
N ASN A 152 15.75 -20.92 5.57
CA ASN A 152 16.11 -21.87 6.62
C ASN A 152 16.93 -21.21 7.74
N LYS A 153 17.91 -20.37 7.39
CA LYS A 153 18.71 -19.62 8.36
C LYS A 153 17.83 -18.73 9.24
N ASN A 154 16.96 -17.91 8.64
CA ASN A 154 16.12 -16.98 9.41
C ASN A 154 15.00 -17.68 10.17
N ALA A 155 14.45 -18.79 9.64
CA ALA A 155 13.50 -19.63 10.35
C ALA A 155 14.14 -20.28 11.58
N ALA A 156 15.38 -20.78 11.46
CA ALA A 156 16.12 -21.33 12.61
C ALA A 156 16.38 -20.25 13.67
N LYS A 157 16.84 -19.05 13.27
CA LYS A 157 16.99 -17.91 14.19
C LYS A 157 15.69 -17.59 14.93
N LEU A 158 14.58 -17.47 14.20
CA LEU A 158 13.27 -17.22 14.79
C LEU A 158 12.85 -18.34 15.76
N ALA A 159 13.03 -19.60 15.38
CA ALA A 159 12.71 -20.74 16.23
C ALA A 159 13.49 -20.75 17.54
N HIS A 160 14.79 -20.40 17.51
CA HIS A 160 15.59 -20.23 18.72
C HIS A 160 15.05 -19.13 19.63
N ILE A 161 14.79 -17.93 19.09
CA ILE A 161 14.24 -16.81 19.86
C ILE A 161 12.90 -17.18 20.50
N VAL A 162 12.02 -17.86 19.75
CA VAL A 162 10.72 -18.32 20.25
C VAL A 162 10.90 -19.38 21.35
N SER A 163 11.79 -20.35 21.13
CA SER A 163 12.07 -21.42 22.10
C SER A 163 12.61 -20.86 23.42
N ASP A 164 13.58 -19.95 23.36
CA ASP A 164 14.23 -19.37 24.55
C ASP A 164 13.24 -18.54 25.38
N ASN A 165 12.46 -17.69 24.71
CA ASN A 165 11.44 -16.89 25.38
C ASN A 165 10.31 -17.76 25.95
N ALA A 166 9.90 -18.83 25.25
CA ALA A 166 8.90 -19.77 25.76
C ALA A 166 9.42 -20.52 27.00
N ALA A 167 10.68 -20.99 26.98
CA ALA A 167 11.32 -21.61 28.14
C ALA A 167 11.41 -20.65 29.34
N ALA A 168 11.68 -19.37 29.08
CA ALA A 168 11.69 -18.30 30.08
C ALA A 168 10.28 -17.79 30.45
N LYS A 169 9.22 -18.34 29.85
CA LYS A 169 7.82 -17.90 30.01
C LYS A 169 7.62 -16.40 29.77
N GLN A 170 8.38 -15.82 28.85
CA GLN A 170 8.29 -14.41 28.49
C GLN A 170 7.20 -14.20 27.44
N PRO A 171 6.34 -13.17 27.59
CA PRO A 171 5.43 -12.77 26.53
C PRO A 171 6.23 -12.28 25.32
N MET A 172 5.73 -12.58 24.13
CA MET A 172 6.37 -12.21 22.86
C MET A 172 5.36 -11.65 21.88
N ASP A 173 5.76 -10.60 21.16
CA ASP A 173 5.02 -10.10 20.02
C ASP A 173 5.39 -10.93 18.78
N PHE A 174 4.55 -11.92 18.48
CA PHE A 174 4.78 -12.82 17.35
C PHE A 174 4.67 -12.12 16.00
N GLN A 175 3.84 -11.07 15.89
CA GLN A 175 3.72 -10.28 14.66
C GLN A 175 5.02 -9.52 14.39
N ALA A 176 5.58 -8.85 15.41
CA ALA A 176 6.84 -8.14 15.27
C ALA A 176 8.01 -9.10 14.91
N LEU A 177 8.03 -10.29 15.50
CA LEU A 177 9.04 -11.31 15.18
C LEU A 177 8.93 -11.81 13.74
N LEU A 178 7.73 -12.11 13.25
CA LEU A 178 7.52 -12.52 11.86
C LEU A 178 7.89 -11.41 10.87
N MET A 179 7.51 -10.16 11.16
CA MET A 179 7.89 -9.01 10.34
C MET A 179 9.41 -8.89 10.22
N LYS A 180 10.14 -8.94 11.33
CA LYS A 180 11.61 -8.94 11.34
C LYS A 180 12.21 -10.10 10.54
N ALA A 181 11.70 -11.31 10.73
CA ALA A 181 12.17 -12.49 10.00
C ALA A 181 11.99 -12.35 8.48
N THR A 182 10.81 -11.89 8.04
CA THR A 182 10.54 -11.67 6.61
C THR A 182 11.38 -10.53 6.03
N MET A 183 11.61 -9.47 6.81
CA MET A 183 12.46 -8.34 6.42
C MET A 183 13.91 -8.81 6.22
N ASP A 184 14.50 -9.52 7.19
CA ASP A 184 15.85 -10.06 7.07
C ASP A 184 15.98 -11.00 5.86
N SER A 185 14.95 -11.82 5.59
CA SER A 185 14.96 -12.73 4.44
C SER A 185 14.90 -11.99 3.11
N ILE A 186 13.96 -11.06 2.94
CA ILE A 186 13.81 -10.34 1.67
C ILE A 186 15.00 -9.42 1.42
N PHE A 187 15.59 -8.83 2.45
CA PHE A 187 16.79 -8.01 2.31
C PHE A 187 18.01 -8.80 1.87
N THR A 188 18.18 -9.99 2.45
CA THR A 188 19.26 -10.89 2.06
C THR A 188 19.07 -11.34 0.61
N ILE A 189 17.85 -11.69 0.20
CA ILE A 189 17.57 -12.20 -1.15
C ILE A 189 17.66 -11.09 -2.21
N ALA A 190 17.02 -9.94 -1.95
CA ALA A 190 16.86 -8.88 -2.95
C ALA A 190 18.05 -7.92 -3.03
N PHE A 191 18.72 -7.66 -1.90
CA PHE A 191 19.83 -6.68 -1.83
C PHE A 191 21.17 -7.33 -1.46
N GLY A 192 21.18 -8.61 -1.06
CA GLY A 192 22.37 -9.28 -0.55
C GLY A 192 22.81 -8.74 0.81
N LEU A 193 21.86 -8.19 1.61
CA LEU A 193 22.14 -7.53 2.89
C LEU A 193 21.45 -8.28 4.03
N ASP A 194 22.22 -8.70 5.03
CA ASP A 194 21.66 -9.22 6.29
C ASP A 194 21.47 -8.04 7.25
N LEU A 195 20.22 -7.59 7.43
CA LEU A 195 19.90 -6.51 8.37
C LEU A 195 19.96 -6.95 9.83
N ASN A 196 19.95 -8.26 10.07
CA ASN A 196 20.00 -8.90 11.39
C ASN A 196 18.97 -8.32 12.40
N THR A 197 17.79 -7.92 11.94
CA THR A 197 16.76 -7.28 12.76
C THR A 197 16.18 -8.22 13.82
N LEU A 198 16.22 -9.53 13.59
CA LEU A 198 15.79 -10.55 14.56
C LEU A 198 16.68 -10.62 15.82
N SER A 199 17.99 -10.42 15.68
CA SER A 199 18.95 -10.62 16.78
C SER A 199 19.06 -9.40 17.70
N GLY A 200 18.34 -8.32 17.41
CA GLY A 200 18.43 -7.06 18.16
C GLY A 200 19.70 -6.23 17.89
N GLU A 201 20.70 -6.83 17.24
CA GLU A 201 21.90 -6.18 16.72
C GLU A 201 21.66 -5.54 15.34
N ALA A 202 20.47 -4.98 15.13
CA ALA A 202 20.22 -4.32 13.86
C ALA A 202 21.21 -3.17 13.70
N ALA A 203 21.90 -3.09 12.56
CA ALA A 203 22.51 -1.84 12.16
C ALA A 203 21.38 -0.78 12.14
N ASP A 204 21.57 0.32 12.88
CA ASP A 204 20.58 1.41 13.03
C ASP A 204 19.86 1.75 11.71
N GLU A 205 20.63 1.73 10.62
CA GLU A 205 20.17 2.01 9.27
C GLU A 205 19.11 1.03 8.73
N GLY A 206 19.26 -0.28 8.93
CA GLY A 206 18.32 -1.30 8.44
C GLY A 206 16.97 -1.26 9.14
N SER A 207 16.97 -1.08 10.46
CA SER A 207 15.74 -0.91 11.24
C SER A 207 15.02 0.40 10.89
N ARG A 208 15.77 1.48 10.67
CA ARG A 208 15.20 2.76 10.23
C ARG A 208 14.57 2.67 8.85
N PHE A 209 15.21 1.96 7.92
CA PHE A 209 14.61 1.66 6.63
C PHE A 209 13.30 0.87 6.79
N ALA A 210 13.34 -0.24 7.53
CA ALA A 210 12.19 -1.12 7.72
C ALA A 210 10.97 -0.36 8.28
N ALA A 211 11.19 0.45 9.33
CA ALA A 211 10.14 1.27 9.91
C ALA A 211 9.63 2.35 8.94
N ALA A 212 10.52 3.01 8.20
CA ALA A 212 10.13 4.02 7.23
C ALA A 212 9.33 3.42 6.05
N PHE A 213 9.70 2.24 5.60
CA PHE A 213 9.00 1.52 4.54
C PHE A 213 7.62 1.04 4.99
N ASP A 214 7.48 0.57 6.23
CA ASP A 214 6.20 0.16 6.82
C ASP A 214 5.25 1.36 6.95
N ASP A 215 5.71 2.46 7.56
CA ASP A 215 4.97 3.72 7.64
C ASP A 215 4.55 4.22 6.24
N ALA A 216 5.48 4.21 5.28
CA ALA A 216 5.20 4.66 3.92
C ALA A 216 4.13 3.80 3.23
N SER A 217 4.21 2.48 3.43
CA SER A 217 3.25 1.51 2.91
C SER A 217 1.85 1.73 3.49
N GLU A 218 1.75 1.99 4.80
CA GLU A 218 0.48 2.36 5.45
C GLU A 218 -0.07 3.67 4.86
N PHE A 219 0.74 4.70 4.74
CA PHE A 219 0.28 6.01 4.26
C PHE A 219 -0.20 5.97 2.80
N ILE A 220 0.48 5.25 1.90
CA ILE A 220 -0.02 5.09 0.53
C ILE A 220 -1.30 4.24 0.48
N LEU A 221 -1.50 3.29 1.40
CA LEU A 221 -2.73 2.51 1.49
C LEU A 221 -3.91 3.39 1.94
N LEU A 222 -3.69 4.32 2.86
CA LEU A 222 -4.71 5.28 3.30
C LEU A 222 -5.24 6.15 2.14
N ARG A 223 -4.45 6.39 1.09
CA ARG A 223 -4.90 7.14 -0.10
C ARG A 223 -6.03 6.45 -0.87
N PHE A 224 -6.16 5.12 -0.77
CA PHE A 224 -7.25 4.39 -1.43
C PHE A 224 -8.61 4.64 -0.79
N VAL A 225 -8.64 4.99 0.49
CA VAL A 225 -9.87 5.27 1.25
C VAL A 225 -10.08 6.76 1.52
N ASN A 226 -9.02 7.57 1.48
CA ASN A 226 -9.09 9.02 1.70
C ASN A 226 -9.20 9.80 0.38
N ALA A 227 -10.42 10.18 -0.01
CA ALA A 227 -10.66 10.97 -1.22
C ALA A 227 -9.97 12.36 -1.25
N PHE A 228 -9.51 12.86 -0.10
CA PHE A 228 -8.91 14.19 0.04
C PHE A 228 -7.38 14.16 0.21
N TRP A 229 -6.72 13.01 -0.01
CA TRP A 229 -5.28 12.87 0.20
C TRP A 229 -4.45 13.88 -0.61
N LYS A 230 -4.87 14.25 -1.82
CA LYS A 230 -4.20 15.27 -2.65
C LYS A 230 -4.22 16.65 -1.99
N VAL A 231 -5.28 16.99 -1.25
CA VAL A 231 -5.36 18.25 -0.48
C VAL A 231 -4.41 18.19 0.71
N SER A 232 -4.39 17.08 1.45
CA SER A 232 -3.43 16.86 2.54
C SER A 232 -1.97 16.93 2.07
N ARG A 233 -1.69 16.42 0.86
CA ARG A 233 -0.38 16.54 0.21
C ARG A 233 -0.04 17.97 -0.15
N PHE A 234 -0.98 18.70 -0.77
CA PHE A 234 -0.77 20.11 -1.13
C PHE A 234 -0.47 20.98 0.10
N LEU A 235 -1.19 20.76 1.19
CA LEU A 235 -0.99 21.46 2.46
C LEU A 235 0.22 20.93 3.25
N ASN A 236 0.79 19.79 2.84
CA ASN A 236 1.87 19.09 3.53
C ASN A 236 1.56 18.87 5.03
N VAL A 237 0.43 18.21 5.31
CA VAL A 237 -0.05 17.91 6.68
C VAL A 237 -0.34 16.43 6.90
N GLY A 238 -0.29 16.00 8.16
CA GLY A 238 -0.67 14.65 8.58
C GLY A 238 0.18 13.55 7.94
N ALA A 239 -0.47 12.44 7.56
CA ALA A 239 0.17 11.28 6.95
C ALA A 239 0.97 11.62 5.67
N GLU A 240 0.51 12.60 4.87
CA GLU A 240 1.21 13.00 3.65
C GLU A 240 2.54 13.73 3.95
N ALA A 241 2.58 14.54 5.01
CA ALA A 241 3.82 15.19 5.45
C ALA A 241 4.82 14.16 5.98
N ALA A 242 4.33 13.19 6.77
CA ALA A 242 5.13 12.10 7.30
C ALA A 242 5.67 11.21 6.17
N LEU A 243 4.82 10.83 5.21
CA LEU A 243 5.18 10.04 4.04
C LEU A 243 6.35 10.67 3.28
N ARG A 244 6.32 11.98 3.05
CA ARG A 244 7.43 12.67 2.38
C ARG A 244 8.78 12.49 3.10
N HIS A 245 8.78 12.48 4.43
CA HIS A 245 9.99 12.20 5.19
C HIS A 245 10.39 10.73 5.14
N ARG A 246 9.43 9.81 5.18
CA ARG A 246 9.69 8.36 5.07
C ARG A 246 10.27 7.97 3.72
N ILE A 247 9.74 8.51 2.62
CA ILE A 247 10.28 8.29 1.27
C ILE A 247 11.75 8.70 1.19
N LYS A 248 12.16 9.82 1.81
CA LYS A 248 13.57 10.21 1.84
C LYS A 248 14.47 9.14 2.50
N VAL A 249 14.03 8.58 3.64
CA VAL A 249 14.79 7.52 4.32
C VAL A 249 14.88 6.26 3.45
N VAL A 250 13.79 5.88 2.80
CA VAL A 250 13.73 4.75 1.87
C VAL A 250 14.67 4.96 0.68
N ASP A 251 14.60 6.13 0.05
CA ASP A 251 15.42 6.49 -1.12
C ASP A 251 16.91 6.56 -0.75
N GLU A 252 17.26 7.24 0.35
CA GLU A 252 18.65 7.35 0.81
C GLU A 252 19.27 5.96 1.02
N PHE A 253 18.54 5.07 1.68
CA PHE A 253 18.97 3.69 1.88
C PHE A 253 19.11 2.95 0.54
N ALA A 254 18.08 2.97 -0.31
CA ALA A 254 18.06 2.21 -1.56
C ALA A 254 19.15 2.68 -2.52
N TYR A 255 19.26 3.99 -2.76
CA TYR A 255 20.27 4.55 -3.66
C TYR A 255 21.69 4.44 -3.12
N LYS A 256 21.90 4.41 -1.80
CA LYS A 256 23.21 4.08 -1.23
C LYS A 256 23.66 2.68 -1.64
N HIS A 257 22.80 1.67 -1.46
CA HIS A 257 23.16 0.28 -1.75
C HIS A 257 23.22 -0.01 -3.25
N ILE A 258 22.37 0.61 -4.07
CA ILE A 258 22.46 0.53 -5.53
C ILE A 258 23.80 1.08 -6.03
N ARG A 259 24.24 2.24 -5.52
CA ARG A 259 25.55 2.82 -5.89
C ARG A 259 26.70 1.92 -5.47
N ALA A 260 26.70 1.44 -4.23
CA ALA A 260 27.73 0.52 -3.74
C ALA A 260 27.86 -0.73 -4.64
N ARG A 261 26.73 -1.34 -5.04
CA ARG A 261 26.74 -2.48 -5.97
C ARG A 261 27.23 -2.11 -7.37
N ALA A 262 26.86 -0.95 -7.89
CA ALA A 262 27.35 -0.48 -9.18
C ALA A 262 28.87 -0.25 -9.18
N ASP A 263 29.41 0.29 -8.09
CA ASP A 263 30.84 0.51 -7.89
C ASP A 263 31.60 -0.81 -7.78
N GLU A 264 31.10 -1.77 -6.99
CA GLU A 264 31.65 -3.13 -6.88
C GLU A 264 31.71 -3.84 -8.24
N MET A 265 30.63 -3.76 -9.03
CA MET A 265 30.57 -4.36 -10.36
C MET A 265 31.54 -3.68 -11.33
N SER A 266 31.73 -2.36 -11.22
CA SER A 266 32.65 -1.62 -12.08
C SER A 266 34.12 -1.91 -11.73
N ALA A 267 34.44 -2.05 -10.45
CA ALA A 267 35.77 -2.43 -9.99
C ALA A 267 36.10 -3.90 -10.28
N GLY A 268 35.10 -4.79 -10.24
CA GLY A 268 35.25 -6.22 -10.57
C GLY A 268 35.36 -6.53 -12.07
N VAL A 269 35.24 -5.53 -12.95
CA VAL A 269 35.43 -5.66 -14.41
C VAL A 269 36.88 -5.35 -14.84
N GLU A 270 37.76 -4.95 -13.92
CA GLU A 270 39.21 -4.89 -14.14
C GLU A 270 39.93 -6.20 -13.76
N VAL A 271 39.63 -7.34 -14.40
CA VAL A 271 40.56 -8.48 -14.62
C VAL A 271 40.16 -9.28 -15.85
#